data_AF-A0A3M1NNJ3-F1
#
_entry.id   AF-A0A3M1NNJ3-F1
#
_cell.length_a   1.000
_cell.length_b   1.000
_cell.length_c   1.000
_cell.angle_alpha   90.00
_cell.angle_beta   90.00
_cell.angle_gamma   90.00
#
_symmetry.space_group_name_H-M   'P 1'
#
loop_
_entity.id
_entity.type
_entity.pdbx_description
1 polymer ?
#
loop_
_entity_poly.entity_id
_entity_poly.type
_entity_poly.pdbx_seq_one_letter_code
_entity_poly.pdbx_strand_id
1 'polypeptide(L)'
;MNTHVQTTRLDPEKHQDGVRCFLDYFALSPRRPGTRFLQEILERFAHLPYENLSKIISLNQSEDWNRPRLRLPETVIGEHIERRLGGTCFSLTFYLQTILTQCGFRCYPVMADMRAGRNLHCCLIVLLDGTKFLVDPGYLLTRPMEIHPEKPRLYRSEFAGIELRYEARTRRYHLSTFTKQESKWRYSFYDRPVPPEEFL
;
A
#
# COMPACT_ATOMS: atom_id res chain seq x y z
N MET A 1 -29.26 23.54 8.18
CA MET A 1 -27.83 23.79 8.50
C MET A 1 -27.00 22.88 7.61
N ASN A 2 -26.32 23.46 6.61
CA ASN A 2 -25.41 22.72 5.72
C ASN A 2 -24.20 22.28 6.52
N THR A 3 -24.11 20.99 6.84
CA THR A 3 -22.87 20.37 7.31
C THR A 3 -21.92 20.27 6.12
N HIS A 4 -21.01 21.23 6.01
CA HIS A 4 -19.85 21.09 5.14
C HIS A 4 -19.05 19.88 5.60
N VAL A 5 -19.26 18.74 4.94
CA VAL A 5 -18.32 17.62 4.97
C VAL A 5 -17.08 18.14 4.24
N GLN A 6 -16.08 18.58 5.00
CA GLN A 6 -14.74 18.75 4.44
C GLN A 6 -14.30 17.37 3.94
N THR A 7 -14.44 17.14 2.64
CA THR A 7 -13.87 15.99 1.97
C THR A 7 -12.35 16.15 2.08
N THR A 8 -11.70 15.38 2.95
CA THR A 8 -10.24 15.35 3.01
C THR A 8 -9.72 14.90 1.65
N ARG A 9 -9.29 15.85 0.82
CA ARG A 9 -8.71 15.54 -0.48
C ARG A 9 -7.31 14.98 -0.25
N LEU A 10 -7.18 13.66 -0.40
CA LEU A 10 -5.88 13.01 -0.39
C LEU A 10 -5.07 13.46 -1.60
N ASP A 11 -3.90 14.00 -1.35
CA ASP A 11 -3.02 14.56 -2.37
C ASP A 11 -1.57 14.13 -2.08
N PRO A 12 -1.02 13.15 -2.83
CA PRO A 12 0.34 12.64 -2.60
C PRO A 12 1.43 13.71 -2.82
N GLU A 13 1.13 14.84 -3.45
CA GLU A 13 2.10 15.93 -3.64
C GLU A 13 2.25 16.84 -2.41
N LYS A 14 1.34 16.75 -1.43
CA LYS A 14 1.25 17.68 -0.28
C LYS A 14 1.92 17.20 1.01
N HIS A 15 2.64 16.09 0.98
CA HIS A 15 3.21 15.45 2.18
C HIS A 15 4.74 15.36 2.12
N GLN A 16 5.39 16.46 1.72
CA GLN A 16 6.84 16.51 1.50
C GLN A 16 7.64 16.22 2.79
N ASP A 17 7.15 16.69 3.93
CA ASP A 17 7.82 16.48 5.22
C ASP A 17 7.83 15.00 5.62
N GLY A 18 6.70 14.29 5.42
CA GLY A 18 6.63 12.85 5.62
C GLY A 18 7.63 12.09 4.74
N VAL A 19 7.68 12.42 3.44
CA VAL A 19 8.62 11.79 2.50
C VAL A 19 10.07 12.07 2.88
N ARG A 20 10.41 13.32 3.19
CA ARG A 20 11.78 13.68 3.61
C ARG A 20 12.18 12.92 4.87
N CYS A 21 11.29 12.88 5.87
CA CYS A 21 11.52 12.15 7.11
C CYS A 21 11.80 10.66 6.87
N PHE A 22 11.04 10.01 5.98
CA PHE A 22 11.29 8.60 5.62
C PHE A 22 12.63 8.39 4.94
N LEU A 23 12.95 9.22 3.95
CA LEU A 23 14.20 9.11 3.20
C LEU A 23 15.41 9.32 4.11
N ASP A 24 15.37 10.31 4.99
CA ASP A 24 16.41 10.57 5.98
C ASP A 24 16.52 9.40 6.98
N TYR A 25 15.39 8.94 7.52
CA TYR A 25 15.35 7.88 8.52
C TYR A 25 15.93 6.55 8.01
N PHE A 26 15.66 6.21 6.75
CA PHE A 26 16.17 4.99 6.12
C PHE A 26 17.43 5.19 5.29
N ALA A 27 18.04 6.39 5.35
CA ALA A 27 19.23 6.76 4.60
C ALA A 27 19.12 6.48 3.08
N LEU A 28 17.97 6.80 2.50
CA LEU A 28 17.70 6.68 1.07
C LEU A 28 17.95 8.00 0.36
N SER A 29 18.89 8.01 -0.57
CA SER A 29 19.09 9.15 -1.48
C SER A 29 18.12 9.05 -2.66
N PRO A 30 17.35 10.11 -2.99
CA PRO A 30 16.52 10.14 -4.20
C PRO A 30 17.33 9.85 -5.46
N ARG A 31 16.74 9.05 -6.36
CA ARG A 31 17.35 8.68 -7.65
C ARG A 31 16.28 8.68 -8.73
N ARG A 32 16.70 8.55 -9.99
CA ARG A 32 15.75 8.33 -11.08
C ARG A 32 14.91 7.06 -10.82
N PRO A 33 13.60 7.09 -11.12
CA PRO A 33 12.74 5.91 -11.07
C PRO A 33 13.35 4.73 -11.83
N GLY A 34 13.34 3.56 -11.20
CA GLY A 34 13.91 2.33 -11.75
C GLY A 34 13.67 1.16 -10.80
N THR A 35 13.77 -0.07 -11.31
CA THR A 35 13.35 -1.28 -10.56
C THR A 35 14.15 -1.46 -9.28
N ARG A 36 15.46 -1.20 -9.33
CA ARG A 36 16.34 -1.25 -8.17
C ARG A 36 15.93 -0.25 -7.10
N PHE A 37 15.65 1.00 -7.48
CA PHE A 37 15.26 2.02 -6.51
C PHE A 37 13.86 1.74 -5.94
N LEU A 38 12.93 1.26 -6.76
CA LEU A 38 11.62 0.81 -6.29
C LEU A 38 11.76 -0.30 -5.24
N GLN A 39 12.58 -1.33 -5.52
CA GLN A 39 12.81 -2.41 -4.57
C GLN A 39 13.47 -1.91 -3.28
N GLU A 40 14.48 -1.04 -3.36
CA GLU A 40 15.12 -0.42 -2.18
C GLU A 40 14.08 0.32 -1.31
N ILE A 41 13.16 1.08 -1.92
CA ILE A 41 12.05 1.74 -1.20
C ILE A 41 11.16 0.71 -0.50
N LEU A 42 10.73 -0.34 -1.21
CA LEU A 42 9.83 -1.36 -0.63
C LEU A 42 10.48 -2.13 0.52
N GLU A 43 11.76 -2.47 0.42
CA GLU A 43 12.52 -3.15 1.48
C GLU A 43 12.61 -2.28 2.73
N ARG A 44 12.83 -0.96 2.60
CA ARG A 44 12.81 -0.03 3.73
C ARG A 44 11.41 0.18 4.26
N PHE A 45 10.43 0.39 3.39
CA PHE A 45 9.04 0.60 3.76
C PHE A 45 8.45 -0.58 4.54
N ALA A 46 8.86 -1.81 4.26
CA ALA A 46 8.43 -3.00 4.99
C ALA A 46 8.85 -3.03 6.48
N HIS A 47 9.71 -2.11 6.94
CA HIS A 47 9.99 -1.93 8.36
C HIS A 47 8.84 -1.21 9.10
N LEU A 48 7.93 -0.56 8.38
CA LEU A 48 6.67 -0.03 8.93
C LEU A 48 5.69 -1.20 9.09
N PRO A 49 5.28 -1.57 10.32
CA PRO A 49 4.45 -2.74 10.53
C PRO A 49 3.03 -2.53 9.99
N TYR A 50 2.45 -3.57 9.39
CA TYR A 50 1.01 -3.61 9.20
C TYR A 50 0.33 -3.94 10.54
N GLU A 51 -0.52 -3.05 11.04
CA GLU A 51 -1.19 -3.21 12.33
C GLU A 51 -2.44 -2.33 12.46
N ASN A 52 -3.32 -2.70 13.40
CA ASN A 52 -4.55 -1.95 13.72
C ASN A 52 -4.49 -1.23 15.09
N LEU A 53 -3.44 -1.44 15.87
CA LEU A 53 -3.23 -0.84 17.20
C LEU A 53 -3.16 0.69 17.13
N SER A 54 -2.42 1.27 16.19
CA SER A 54 -2.33 2.73 16.03
C SER A 54 -3.67 3.36 15.63
N LYS A 55 -4.48 2.64 14.83
CA LYS A 55 -5.85 3.03 14.53
C LYS A 55 -6.71 3.03 15.79
N ILE A 56 -6.60 2.01 16.64
CA ILE A 56 -7.34 1.92 17.91
C ILE A 56 -6.92 3.06 18.86
N ILE A 57 -5.62 3.33 19.00
CA ILE A 57 -5.08 4.42 19.81
C ILE A 57 -5.64 5.76 19.32
N SER A 58 -5.56 6.02 18.00
CA SER A 58 -6.05 7.26 17.40
C SER A 58 -7.57 7.44 17.57
N LEU A 59 -8.36 6.38 17.42
CA LEU A 59 -9.80 6.41 17.67
C LEU A 59 -10.12 6.69 19.14
N ASN A 60 -9.39 6.07 20.07
CA ASN A 60 -9.59 6.29 21.50
C ASN A 60 -9.23 7.72 21.95
N GLN A 61 -8.36 8.40 21.21
CA GLN A 61 -8.00 9.80 21.43
C GLN A 61 -8.92 10.78 20.68
N SER A 62 -9.80 10.28 19.80
CA SER A 62 -10.69 11.12 19.01
C SER A 62 -12.00 11.38 19.74
N GLU A 63 -12.46 12.63 19.70
CA GLU A 63 -13.81 13.00 20.14
C GLU A 63 -14.89 12.48 19.17
N ASP A 64 -14.52 12.13 17.93
CA ASP A 64 -15.43 11.65 16.89
C ASP A 64 -15.07 10.24 16.44
N TRP A 65 -15.65 9.25 17.12
CA TRP A 65 -15.52 7.83 16.79
C TRP A 65 -16.11 7.45 15.42
N ASN A 66 -16.96 8.29 14.83
CA ASN A 66 -17.58 8.04 13.53
C ASN A 66 -16.69 8.44 12.36
N ARG A 67 -15.52 9.04 12.61
CA ARG A 67 -14.55 9.40 11.56
C ARG A 67 -13.24 8.65 11.75
N PRO A 68 -13.12 7.40 11.28
CA PRO A 68 -11.81 6.76 11.17
C PRO A 68 -10.94 7.61 10.23
N ARG A 69 -9.98 8.33 10.78
CA ARG A 69 -9.06 9.13 10.00
C ARG A 69 -7.97 8.22 9.45
N LEU A 70 -7.81 8.25 8.13
CA LEU A 70 -6.57 7.81 7.51
C LEU A 70 -5.38 8.46 8.24
N ARG A 71 -4.41 7.68 8.68
CA ARG A 71 -3.19 8.23 9.29
C ARG A 71 -2.29 8.71 8.16
N LEU A 72 -2.00 10.00 8.15
CA LEU A 72 -1.25 10.67 7.08
C LEU A 72 0.26 10.35 7.17
N PRO A 73 1.02 10.52 6.07
CA PRO A 73 2.46 10.27 5.99
C PRO A 73 3.27 10.72 7.21
N GLU A 74 3.10 11.98 7.62
CA GLU A 74 3.82 12.60 8.74
C GLU A 74 3.53 11.88 10.07
N THR A 75 2.26 11.53 10.30
CA THR A 75 1.84 10.80 11.51
C THR A 75 2.42 9.39 11.50
N VAL A 76 2.35 8.68 10.36
CA VAL A 76 2.83 7.30 10.26
C VAL A 76 4.32 7.22 10.55
N ILE A 77 5.14 8.07 9.93
CA ILE A 77 6.60 8.02 10.13
C ILE A 77 7.02 8.57 11.50
N GLY A 78 6.40 9.66 11.98
CA GLY A 78 6.70 10.23 13.29
C GLY A 78 6.49 9.22 14.41
N GLU A 79 5.32 8.57 14.43
CA GLU A 79 5.01 7.56 15.44
C GLU A 79 5.80 6.25 15.24
N HIS A 80 6.20 5.93 14.00
CA HIS A 80 7.12 4.82 13.79
C HIS A 80 8.48 5.08 14.44
N ILE A 81 9.03 6.29 14.27
CA ILE A 81 10.31 6.68 14.85
C ILE A 81 10.23 6.69 16.38
N GLU A 82 9.16 7.25 16.94
CA GLU A 82 9.00 7.40 18.40
C GLU A 82 8.64 6.08 19.08
N ARG A 83 7.71 5.30 18.49
CA ARG A 83 7.00 4.21 19.19
C ARG A 83 6.96 2.89 18.42
N ARG A 84 7.60 2.81 17.25
CA ARG A 84 7.59 1.63 16.38
C ARG A 84 6.18 1.23 15.91
N LEU A 85 5.26 2.19 15.89
CA LEU A 85 3.92 1.99 15.30
C LEU A 85 4.03 1.91 13.78
N GLY A 86 2.96 1.45 13.14
CA GLY A 86 2.90 1.26 11.70
C GLY A 86 1.61 1.82 11.14
N GLY A 87 0.80 1.00 10.48
CA GLY A 87 -0.55 1.42 10.08
C GLY A 87 -1.36 0.34 9.37
N THR A 88 -2.58 0.73 9.01
CA THR A 88 -3.49 -0.12 8.23
C THR A 88 -3.17 -0.05 6.74
N CYS A 89 -3.79 -0.94 5.94
CA CYS A 89 -3.58 -1.01 4.49
C CYS A 89 -3.79 0.35 3.80
N PHE A 90 -4.85 1.08 4.15
CA PHE A 90 -5.13 2.41 3.59
C PHE A 90 -4.05 3.43 3.93
N SER A 91 -3.66 3.54 5.20
CA SER A 91 -2.65 4.53 5.64
C SER A 91 -1.29 4.25 5.02
N LEU A 92 -0.89 2.96 5.01
CA LEU A 92 0.38 2.54 4.42
C LEU A 92 0.39 2.64 2.90
N THR A 93 -0.72 2.33 2.22
CA THR A 93 -0.86 2.46 0.76
C THR A 93 -0.77 3.91 0.33
N PHE A 94 -1.49 4.81 1.00
CA PHE A 94 -1.41 6.25 0.69
C PHE A 94 0.00 6.79 0.96
N TYR A 95 0.63 6.37 2.06
CA TYR A 95 1.98 6.80 2.36
C TYR A 95 2.99 6.30 1.32
N LEU A 96 2.94 5.03 0.94
CA LEU A 96 3.80 4.50 -0.11
C LEU A 96 3.55 5.22 -1.45
N GLN A 97 2.30 5.51 -1.80
CA GLN A 97 1.96 6.28 -3.00
C GLN A 97 2.63 7.65 -2.98
N THR A 98 2.58 8.33 -1.83
CA THR A 98 3.18 9.65 -1.63
C THR A 98 4.69 9.61 -1.87
N ILE A 99 5.40 8.66 -1.25
CA ILE A 99 6.85 8.48 -1.44
C ILE A 99 7.17 8.23 -2.91
N LEU A 100 6.46 7.29 -3.55
CA LEU A 100 6.71 6.92 -4.93
C LEU A 100 6.44 8.08 -5.89
N THR A 101 5.33 8.80 -5.71
CA THR A 101 4.96 9.96 -6.53
C THR A 101 6.04 11.05 -6.45
N GLN A 102 6.48 11.39 -5.24
CA GLN A 102 7.51 12.42 -5.04
C GLN A 102 8.91 11.98 -5.48
N CYS A 103 9.18 10.67 -5.52
CA CYS A 103 10.38 10.11 -6.15
C CYS A 103 10.28 10.02 -7.68
N GLY A 104 9.19 10.49 -8.28
CA GLY A 104 8.98 10.55 -9.74
C GLY A 104 8.42 9.26 -10.35
N PHE A 105 8.00 8.28 -9.56
CA PHE A 105 7.29 7.11 -10.07
C PHE A 105 5.86 7.48 -10.45
N ARG A 106 5.34 6.82 -11.49
CA ARG A 106 3.91 6.84 -11.81
C ARG A 106 3.25 5.67 -11.11
N CYS A 107 2.25 5.92 -10.26
CA CYS A 107 1.51 4.88 -9.58
C CYS A 107 0.07 5.30 -9.27
N TYR A 108 -0.80 4.32 -9.01
CA TYR A 108 -2.17 4.54 -8.59
C TYR A 108 -2.65 3.46 -7.61
N PRO A 109 -3.55 3.80 -6.67
CA PRO A 109 -4.18 2.83 -5.79
C PRO A 109 -5.22 1.99 -6.53
N VAL A 110 -5.35 0.74 -6.09
CA VAL A 110 -6.38 -0.20 -6.51
C VAL A 110 -7.08 -0.79 -5.28
N MET A 111 -8.40 -0.93 -5.35
CA MET A 111 -9.20 -1.58 -4.30
C MET A 111 -9.25 -3.08 -4.56
N ALA A 112 -9.24 -3.83 -3.47
CA ALA A 112 -9.22 -5.27 -3.48
C ALA A 112 -10.36 -5.86 -2.63
N ASP A 113 -10.96 -6.90 -3.17
CA ASP A 113 -11.98 -7.70 -2.48
C ASP A 113 -11.27 -8.80 -1.69
N MET A 114 -11.66 -8.94 -0.42
CA MET A 114 -11.19 -9.99 0.48
C MET A 114 -12.33 -10.95 0.81
N ARG A 115 -12.03 -12.05 1.52
CA ARG A 115 -13.06 -13.00 1.96
C ARG A 115 -14.12 -12.34 2.86
N ALA A 116 -13.71 -11.33 3.62
CA ALA A 116 -14.58 -10.60 4.54
C ALA A 116 -15.53 -9.61 3.84
N GLY A 117 -15.29 -9.27 2.57
CA GLY A 117 -16.11 -8.29 1.85
C GLY A 117 -15.38 -7.58 0.72
N ARG A 118 -16.11 -6.68 0.06
CA ARG A 118 -15.64 -5.94 -1.10
C ARG A 118 -14.90 -4.67 -0.70
N ASN A 119 -13.88 -4.29 -1.47
CA ASN A 119 -13.09 -3.06 -1.26
C ASN A 119 -12.59 -2.87 0.18
N LEU A 120 -12.17 -3.95 0.84
CA LEU A 120 -11.68 -3.92 2.23
C LEU A 120 -10.15 -3.87 2.34
N HIS A 121 -9.46 -4.03 1.21
CA HIS A 121 -8.02 -3.90 1.10
C HIS A 121 -7.67 -3.00 -0.06
N CYS A 122 -6.47 -2.43 -0.03
CA CYS A 122 -5.94 -1.62 -1.11
C CYS A 122 -4.44 -1.87 -1.26
N CYS A 123 -3.96 -1.70 -2.48
CA CYS A 123 -2.55 -1.79 -2.85
C CYS A 123 -2.26 -0.81 -3.99
N LEU A 124 -1.02 -0.76 -4.48
CA LEU A 124 -0.62 0.14 -5.57
C LEU A 124 -0.20 -0.63 -6.81
N ILE A 125 -0.51 -0.04 -7.95
CA ILE A 125 0.11 -0.38 -9.24
C ILE A 125 1.11 0.70 -9.59
N VAL A 126 2.36 0.30 -9.84
CA VAL A 126 3.45 1.16 -10.31
C VAL A 126 3.69 0.88 -11.78
N LEU A 127 3.77 1.94 -12.59
CA LEU A 127 4.16 1.86 -14.00
C LEU A 127 5.64 2.23 -14.12
N LEU A 128 6.41 1.31 -14.68
CA LEU A 128 7.85 1.50 -14.88
C LEU A 128 8.27 0.81 -16.18
N ASP A 129 8.89 1.56 -17.09
CA ASP A 129 9.41 1.06 -18.37
C ASP A 129 8.38 0.23 -19.18
N GLY A 130 7.14 0.72 -19.24
CA GLY A 130 6.02 0.04 -19.93
C GLY A 130 5.47 -1.18 -19.19
N THR A 131 6.06 -1.56 -18.06
CA THR A 131 5.65 -2.70 -17.22
C THR A 131 4.85 -2.20 -16.02
N LYS A 132 3.84 -2.98 -15.61
CA LYS A 132 3.06 -2.71 -14.41
C LYS A 132 3.46 -3.65 -13.29
N PHE A 133 3.64 -3.11 -12.09
CA PHE A 133 3.99 -3.85 -10.89
C PHE A 133 2.99 -3.61 -9.77
N LEU A 134 2.50 -4.69 -9.17
CA LEU A 134 1.84 -4.69 -7.88
C LEU A 134 2.87 -4.47 -6.77
N VAL A 135 2.60 -3.50 -5.90
CA VAL A 135 3.27 -3.32 -4.61
C VAL A 135 2.21 -3.21 -3.52
N ASP A 136 2.43 -3.87 -2.39
CA ASP A 136 1.41 -4.00 -1.35
C ASP A 136 2.07 -3.97 0.05
N PRO A 137 2.01 -2.83 0.76
CA PRO A 137 2.55 -2.75 2.10
C PRO A 137 1.69 -3.47 3.15
N GLY A 138 0.39 -3.70 2.89
CA GLY A 138 -0.48 -4.43 3.81
C GLY A 138 -0.20 -5.93 3.85
N TYR A 139 0.42 -6.48 2.80
CA TYR A 139 0.97 -7.84 2.77
C TYR A 139 2.50 -7.87 2.82
N LEU A 140 3.14 -6.73 3.15
CA LEU A 140 4.59 -6.58 3.30
C LEU A 140 5.39 -7.11 2.09
N LEU A 141 4.90 -6.83 0.88
CA LEU A 141 5.65 -7.15 -0.34
C LEU A 141 6.90 -6.28 -0.42
N THR A 142 8.06 -6.87 -0.16
CA THR A 142 9.38 -6.20 -0.23
C THR A 142 9.92 -6.10 -1.66
N ARG A 143 9.22 -6.68 -2.65
CA ARG A 143 9.63 -6.69 -4.05
C ARG A 143 8.45 -6.39 -4.96
N PRO A 144 8.64 -5.62 -6.04
CA PRO A 144 7.57 -5.31 -6.97
C PRO A 144 7.17 -6.56 -7.77
N MET A 145 5.90 -6.94 -7.75
CA MET A 145 5.37 -8.09 -8.48
C MET A 145 4.79 -7.65 -9.82
N GLU A 146 5.43 -8.00 -10.92
CA GLU A 146 4.87 -7.69 -12.25
C GLU A 146 3.45 -8.28 -12.41
N ILE A 147 2.51 -7.49 -12.92
CA ILE A 147 1.18 -8.00 -13.28
C ILE A 147 1.16 -8.33 -14.78
N HIS A 148 0.81 -9.57 -15.12
CA HIS A 148 0.71 -10.01 -16.51
C HIS A 148 -0.49 -10.96 -16.68
N PRO A 149 -1.36 -10.75 -17.70
CA PRO A 149 -2.55 -11.59 -17.92
C PRO A 149 -2.24 -13.06 -18.19
N GLU A 150 -1.12 -13.33 -18.87
CA GLU A 150 -0.77 -14.67 -19.34
C GLU A 150 0.30 -15.36 -18.49
N LYS A 151 0.99 -14.62 -17.62
CA LYS A 151 2.17 -15.12 -16.92
C LYS A 151 1.99 -14.86 -15.43
N PRO A 152 1.70 -15.90 -14.62
CA PRO A 152 1.67 -15.76 -13.18
C PRO A 152 3.02 -15.24 -12.66
N ARG A 153 3.01 -14.49 -11.57
CA ARG A 153 4.23 -14.18 -10.82
C ARG A 153 4.24 -14.95 -9.52
N LEU A 154 5.41 -15.49 -9.19
CA LEU A 154 5.61 -16.37 -8.06
C LEU A 154 6.87 -15.92 -7.34
N TYR A 155 6.74 -15.57 -6.06
CA TYR A 155 7.88 -15.35 -5.18
C TYR A 155 7.86 -16.39 -4.07
N ARG A 156 9.02 -17.00 -3.82
CA ARG A 156 9.21 -18.04 -2.80
C ARG A 156 10.33 -17.64 -1.88
N SER A 157 10.10 -17.79 -0.58
CA SER A 157 11.13 -17.90 0.44
C SER A 157 11.26 -19.37 0.86
N GLU A 158 12.10 -19.63 1.86
CA GLU A 158 12.27 -20.96 2.44
C GLU A 158 10.97 -21.51 3.07
N PHE A 159 10.16 -20.63 3.67
CA PHE A 159 9.01 -21.03 4.49
C PHE A 159 7.65 -20.81 3.80
N ALA A 160 7.56 -19.83 2.91
CA ALA A 160 6.31 -19.45 2.28
C ALA A 160 6.53 -18.87 0.88
N GLY A 161 5.46 -18.68 0.14
CA GLY A 161 5.48 -17.96 -1.11
C GLY A 161 4.18 -17.22 -1.39
N ILE A 162 4.24 -16.39 -2.41
CA ILE A 162 3.14 -15.56 -2.89
C ILE A 162 3.01 -15.79 -4.38
N GLU A 163 1.78 -16.04 -4.82
CA GLU A 163 1.42 -16.18 -6.23
C GLU A 163 0.43 -15.07 -6.60
N LEU A 164 0.72 -14.41 -7.72
CA LEU A 164 -0.16 -13.46 -8.37
C LEU A 164 -0.56 -14.02 -9.74
N ARG A 165 -1.86 -14.21 -9.94
CA ARG A 165 -2.41 -14.84 -11.15
C ARG A 165 -3.59 -14.03 -11.67
N TYR A 166 -3.65 -13.85 -12.99
CA TYR A 166 -4.81 -13.25 -13.64
C TYR A 166 -5.86 -14.32 -13.97
N GLU A 167 -7.12 -14.03 -13.71
CA GLU A 167 -8.27 -14.85 -14.11
C GLU A 167 -9.03 -14.15 -15.24
N ALA A 168 -8.95 -14.71 -16.46
CA ALA A 168 -9.52 -14.08 -17.66
C ALA A 168 -11.05 -13.93 -17.60
N ARG A 169 -11.75 -14.89 -17.00
CA ARG A 169 -13.23 -14.90 -16.91
C ARG A 169 -13.76 -13.74 -16.09
N THR A 170 -13.11 -13.43 -14.97
CA THR A 170 -13.52 -12.34 -14.06
C THR A 170 -12.77 -11.04 -14.36
N ARG A 171 -11.69 -11.12 -15.15
CA ARG A 171 -10.77 -10.03 -15.49
C ARG A 171 -10.09 -9.43 -14.25
N ARG A 172 -9.73 -10.30 -13.30
CA ARG A 172 -9.15 -9.92 -12.01
C ARG A 172 -7.79 -10.56 -11.79
N TYR A 173 -6.95 -9.89 -11.04
CA TYR A 173 -5.76 -10.48 -10.46
C TYR A 173 -6.10 -11.04 -9.08
N HIS A 174 -5.60 -12.24 -8.78
CA HIS A 174 -5.76 -12.94 -7.52
C HIS A 174 -4.39 -13.09 -6.87
N LEU A 175 -4.29 -12.65 -5.61
CA LEU A 175 -3.11 -12.90 -4.78
C LEU A 175 -3.41 -14.03 -3.80
N SER A 176 -2.53 -15.02 -3.78
CA SER A 176 -2.57 -16.14 -2.85
C SER A 176 -1.22 -16.26 -2.14
N THR A 177 -1.23 -16.64 -0.87
CA THR A 177 -0.01 -17.08 -0.17
C THR A 177 -0.03 -18.58 -0.03
N PHE A 178 1.12 -19.24 -0.07
CA PHE A 178 1.21 -20.67 0.13
C PHE A 178 2.43 -21.05 0.98
N THR A 179 2.34 -22.20 1.63
CA THR A 179 3.45 -22.90 2.30
C THR A 179 3.64 -24.25 1.61
N LYS A 180 4.46 -25.14 2.18
CA LYS A 180 4.55 -26.55 1.72
C LYS A 180 3.24 -27.33 1.94
N GLN A 181 2.37 -26.87 2.85
CA GLN A 181 1.20 -27.62 3.31
C GLN A 181 -0.11 -27.05 2.78
N GLU A 182 -0.20 -25.73 2.64
CA GLU A 182 -1.46 -25.07 2.27
C GLU A 182 -1.26 -23.92 1.29
N SER A 183 -2.32 -23.62 0.55
CA SER A 183 -2.45 -22.40 -0.26
C SER A 183 -3.70 -21.66 0.19
N LYS A 184 -3.58 -20.36 0.38
CA LYS A 184 -4.64 -19.49 0.88
C LYS A 184 -4.78 -18.29 -0.03
N TRP A 185 -5.94 -18.20 -0.67
CA TRP A 185 -6.36 -17.00 -1.37
C TRP A 185 -6.50 -15.83 -0.38
N ARG A 186 -6.00 -14.66 -0.75
CA ARG A 186 -5.97 -13.46 0.10
C ARG A 186 -6.93 -12.39 -0.36
N TYR A 187 -6.80 -11.99 -1.63
CA TYR A 187 -7.64 -10.98 -2.21
C TYR A 187 -7.63 -11.04 -3.74
N SER A 188 -8.53 -10.28 -4.35
CA SER A 188 -8.51 -10.05 -5.80
C SER A 188 -8.80 -8.59 -6.12
N PHE A 189 -8.28 -8.09 -7.24
CA PHE A 189 -8.45 -6.70 -7.64
C PHE A 189 -8.56 -6.56 -9.16
N TYR A 190 -9.09 -5.41 -9.59
CA TYR A 190 -9.00 -4.97 -10.98
C TYR A 190 -7.79 -4.06 -11.14
N ASP A 191 -7.10 -4.16 -12.28
CA ASP A 191 -6.09 -3.19 -12.69
C ASP A 191 -6.78 -1.90 -13.19
N ARG A 192 -7.38 -1.15 -12.25
CA ARG A 192 -8.10 0.09 -12.50
C ARG A 192 -7.82 1.08 -11.37
N PRO A 193 -7.43 2.33 -11.67
CA PRO A 193 -7.31 3.38 -10.66
C PRO A 193 -8.59 3.54 -9.85
N VAL A 194 -8.43 3.81 -8.56
CA VAL A 194 -9.52 4.09 -7.62
C VAL A 194 -9.71 5.59 -7.50
N PRO A 195 -10.95 6.10 -7.66
CA PRO A 195 -11.26 7.48 -7.35
C PRO A 195 -11.02 7.79 -5.86
N PRO A 196 -10.54 8.99 -5.48
CA PRO A 196 -10.26 9.33 -4.09
C PRO A 196 -11.43 9.08 -3.12
N GLU A 197 -12.66 9.25 -3.58
CA GLU A 197 -13.90 9.00 -2.83
C GLU A 197 -14.18 7.52 -2.53
N GLU A 198 -13.64 6.59 -3.33
CA GLU A 198 -13.75 5.14 -3.10
C GLU A 198 -12.61 4.61 -2.22
N PHE A 199 -11.57 5.41 -1.99
CA PHE A 199 -10.40 5.03 -1.16
C PHE A 199 -10.59 5.36 0.33
N LEU A 200 -11.58 6.17 0.70
CA LEU A 200 -11.81 6.65 2.08
C LEU A 200 -13.09 6.08 2.70
#